data_AF-A0A2E7LC12-F1
#
_entry.id   AF-A0A2E7LC12-F1
#
_cell.length_a   1.000
_cell.length_b   1.000
_cell.length_c   1.000
_cell.angle_alpha   90.00
_cell.angle_beta   90.00
_cell.angle_gamma   90.00
#
_symmetry.space_group_name_H-M   'P 1'
#
loop_
_entity.id
_entity.type
_entity.pdbx_description
1 polymer ?
#
loop_
_entity_poly.entity_id
_entity_poly.type
_entity_poly.pdbx_seq_one_letter_code
_entity_poly.pdbx_strand_id
1 'polypeptide(L)'
;MLLLSQLLGCESAQRSAPTVKQRTTTTQDASTRELKNALELLQDPNLTGQSPTAGKIAYGLNAWISKQPPIPNWQTPELTKTLPTEVQRVFRQRARSTSQDFNIEDVVFLRETLWLRDVSSWIVKQQLDPKFERWLGDVREKLGDTTTSKLGIAHRLFDWTVRNIQLDPISPDFRDFVPKTSADNSDQPARPQHYAPRFGIPGPGYRFSAEQLLLYGHGDFWQRSWLFMLLARQQGIQVAMLSAPGIASKKPLPWCTAVLLDERLFLFDTRLGLPIPEENRRGVVELTEVVRNPRILGTTELPGLLDLNPQKRYPVRHADAQKVTAFIDGSPHYLSRRMQQLQETLTGDQRIVLATSTTDLANRLTRHKAIDQVQIWPIAYDTILYRLGRAKTLSRDDRALRKNAYQAMGWPGDYDTLEKLLLRDYEFHDVVFQFSTSLASGRKQHLRGKFFKHEDEPGAANYYLQARVSDRDLNNFLKDPRFRARQFGFGQRAGKDKNRDQAGVELAHRGMQRAKQNATYWIGLANYDAGRFEVALDWLENRTLGAREESPWKVGARYNLGRTLEILGRVADARRVYFGDDSAQSHGNTLRARWLTMPSTENP
;
A
#
# COMPACT_ATOMS: atom_id res chain seq x y z
N MET A 1 -27.05 -58.19 28.31
CA MET A 1 -27.60 -58.43 26.96
C MET A 1 -27.02 -57.36 26.04
N LEU A 2 -26.17 -57.55 25.02
CA LEU A 2 -25.37 -58.62 24.38
C LEU A 2 -23.96 -57.97 24.25
N LEU A 3 -22.79 -58.53 24.60
CA LEU A 3 -22.11 -59.78 24.27
C LEU A 3 -21.89 -60.02 22.75
N LEU A 4 -20.70 -59.63 22.28
CA LEU A 4 -19.87 -60.42 21.36
C LEU A 4 -18.38 -60.11 21.59
N SER A 5 -17.81 -60.96 22.45
CA SER A 5 -16.39 -61.28 22.65
C SER A 5 -15.78 -61.85 21.36
N GLN A 6 -14.58 -61.40 20.92
CA GLN A 6 -13.24 -61.90 21.25
C GLN A 6 -13.00 -63.41 21.09
N LEU A 7 -11.78 -63.75 20.62
CA LEU A 7 -10.92 -64.94 20.85
C LEU A 7 -10.18 -65.27 19.53
N LEU A 8 -8.87 -65.59 19.39
CA LEU A 8 -7.72 -66.00 20.23
C LEU A 8 -6.44 -65.76 19.36
N GLY A 9 -5.20 -65.70 19.86
CA GLY A 9 -4.68 -65.98 21.19
C GLY A 9 -3.14 -66.10 21.21
N CYS A 10 -2.68 -66.57 22.37
CA CYS A 10 -1.39 -67.19 22.72
C CYS A 10 -0.10 -66.34 22.89
N GLU A 11 0.52 -66.59 24.05
CA GLU A 11 1.74 -66.03 24.62
C GLU A 11 3.02 -66.39 23.86
N SER A 12 4.03 -65.53 23.97
CA SER A 12 5.31 -65.92 24.57
C SER A 12 6.13 -64.69 24.98
N ALA A 13 6.83 -64.84 26.10
CA ALA A 13 7.58 -63.82 26.81
C ALA A 13 8.76 -63.24 26.01
N GLN A 14 9.00 -61.92 26.13
CA GLN A 14 10.33 -61.35 25.96
C GLN A 14 10.47 -59.95 26.56
N ARG A 15 11.38 -59.87 27.54
CA ARG A 15 12.24 -58.73 27.92
C ARG A 15 11.55 -57.37 28.19
N SER A 16 11.58 -57.01 29.47
CA SER A 16 11.54 -55.62 29.95
C SER A 16 12.49 -54.71 29.16
N ALA A 17 11.91 -53.85 28.31
CA ALA A 17 12.58 -52.68 27.76
C ALA A 17 12.39 -51.48 28.73
N PRO A 18 13.36 -50.56 28.82
CA PRO A 18 13.33 -49.49 29.81
C PRO A 18 12.21 -48.51 29.49
N THR A 19 11.54 -48.03 30.55
CA THR A 19 10.66 -46.87 30.52
C THR A 19 11.33 -45.73 29.76
N VAL A 20 10.90 -45.49 28.52
CA VAL A 20 11.29 -44.28 27.78
C VAL A 20 10.66 -43.12 28.52
N LYS A 21 11.50 -42.44 29.31
CA LYS A 21 11.18 -41.17 29.96
C LYS A 21 10.57 -40.24 28.91
N GLN A 22 9.32 -39.83 29.14
CA GLN A 22 8.73 -38.65 28.53
C GLN A 22 9.73 -37.50 28.67
N ARG A 23 10.32 -37.09 27.56
CA ARG A 23 11.24 -35.96 27.49
C ARG A 23 10.93 -35.19 26.21
N THR A 24 9.72 -34.64 26.12
CA THR A 24 9.31 -33.86 24.95
C THR A 24 8.39 -32.67 25.25
N THR A 25 7.81 -32.53 26.44
CA THR A 25 6.91 -31.40 26.75
C THR A 25 7.64 -30.08 26.99
N THR A 26 8.75 -30.09 27.74
CA THR A 26 9.45 -28.84 28.13
C THR A 26 10.10 -28.07 26.98
N THR A 27 10.63 -28.77 25.96
CA THR A 27 11.31 -28.13 24.83
C THR A 27 10.33 -27.49 23.84
N GLN A 28 9.18 -28.12 23.65
CA GLN A 28 8.09 -27.63 22.79
C GLN A 28 7.37 -26.44 23.44
N ASP A 29 7.12 -26.50 24.75
CA ASP A 29 6.58 -25.38 25.52
C ASP A 29 7.50 -24.15 25.50
N ALA A 30 8.83 -24.35 25.64
CA ALA A 30 9.80 -23.25 25.55
C ALA A 30 9.87 -22.64 24.14
N SER A 31 9.79 -23.44 23.08
CA SER A 31 9.74 -22.94 21.69
C SER A 31 8.50 -22.07 21.46
N THR A 32 7.33 -22.54 21.93
CA THR A 32 6.07 -21.80 21.86
C THR A 32 6.14 -20.49 22.65
N ARG A 33 6.82 -20.48 23.80
CA ARG A 33 7.03 -19.28 24.61
C ARG A 33 7.87 -18.22 23.88
N GLU A 34 8.97 -18.61 23.22
CA GLU A 34 9.81 -17.66 22.48
C GLU A 34 9.06 -17.03 21.30
N LEU A 35 8.30 -17.83 20.55
CA LEU A 35 7.44 -17.30 19.50
C LEU A 35 6.41 -16.32 20.07
N LYS A 36 5.72 -16.69 21.15
CA LYS A 36 4.73 -15.83 21.80
C LYS A 36 5.34 -14.48 22.23
N ASN A 37 6.49 -14.50 22.90
CA ASN A 37 7.20 -13.29 23.31
C ASN A 37 7.57 -12.41 22.10
N ALA A 38 8.07 -13.02 21.02
CA ALA A 38 8.41 -12.30 19.80
C ALA A 38 7.17 -11.64 19.15
N LEU A 39 6.03 -12.34 19.12
CA LEU A 39 4.77 -11.82 18.60
C LEU A 39 4.18 -10.71 19.47
N GLU A 40 4.34 -10.77 20.80
CA GLU A 40 3.96 -9.69 21.71
C GLU A 40 4.80 -8.44 21.48
N LEU A 41 6.13 -8.59 21.34
CA LEU A 41 7.02 -7.47 21.04
C LEU A 41 6.76 -6.84 19.66
N LEU A 42 6.28 -7.61 18.68
CA LEU A 42 5.87 -7.09 17.36
C LEU A 42 4.71 -6.09 17.45
N GLN A 43 3.92 -6.11 18.53
CA GLN A 43 2.81 -5.18 18.75
C GLN A 43 3.29 -3.79 19.22
N ASP A 44 4.56 -3.64 19.61
CA ASP A 44 5.13 -2.38 20.06
C ASP A 44 4.90 -1.29 19.00
N PRO A 45 4.10 -0.25 19.31
CA PRO A 45 3.79 0.80 18.35
C PRO A 45 5.04 1.56 17.90
N ASN A 46 6.13 1.55 18.67
CA ASN A 46 7.37 2.26 18.40
C ASN A 46 8.48 1.37 17.82
N LEU A 47 8.18 0.11 17.50
CA LEU A 47 9.14 -0.80 16.90
C LEU A 47 9.65 -0.26 15.55
N THR A 48 10.95 0.01 15.45
CA THR A 48 11.61 0.34 14.17
C THR A 48 12.74 -0.65 13.90
N GLY A 49 13.23 -0.70 12.67
CA GLY A 49 14.40 -1.53 12.34
C GLY A 49 15.69 -1.13 13.07
N GLN A 50 15.73 0.07 13.68
CA GLN A 50 16.86 0.53 14.48
C GLN A 50 16.68 0.26 15.98
N SER A 51 15.49 -0.21 16.40
CA SER A 51 15.20 -0.49 17.80
C SER A 51 15.95 -1.74 18.28
N PRO A 52 16.54 -1.74 19.49
CA PRO A 52 17.05 -2.97 20.11
C PRO A 52 15.99 -4.07 20.22
N THR A 53 14.70 -3.70 20.30
CA THR A 53 13.57 -4.63 20.31
C THR A 53 13.51 -5.47 19.03
N ALA A 54 13.89 -4.92 17.87
CA ALA A 54 13.90 -5.68 16.62
C ALA A 54 14.91 -6.84 16.65
N GLY A 55 16.08 -6.62 17.26
CA GLY A 55 17.07 -7.68 17.49
C GLY A 55 16.56 -8.78 18.41
N LYS A 56 15.84 -8.41 19.48
CA LYS A 56 15.20 -9.38 20.40
C LYS A 56 14.13 -10.22 19.72
N ILE A 57 13.31 -9.60 18.86
CA ILE A 57 12.29 -10.32 18.08
C ILE A 57 12.96 -11.31 17.14
N ALA A 58 13.97 -10.87 16.36
CA ALA A 58 14.69 -11.76 15.46
C ALA A 58 15.35 -12.93 16.20
N TYR A 59 15.93 -12.68 17.37
CA TYR A 59 16.48 -13.72 18.24
C TYR A 59 15.42 -14.74 18.68
N GLY A 60 14.27 -14.28 19.19
CA GLY A 60 13.17 -15.16 19.60
C GLY A 60 12.62 -16.01 18.46
N LEU A 61 12.44 -15.41 17.27
CA LEU A 61 12.03 -16.12 16.06
C LEU A 61 13.06 -17.19 15.64
N ASN A 62 14.36 -16.91 15.76
CA ASN A 62 15.43 -17.87 15.47
C ASN A 62 15.50 -19.00 16.50
N ALA A 63 15.32 -18.70 17.78
CA ALA A 63 15.22 -19.69 18.84
C ALA A 63 13.99 -20.61 18.66
N TRP A 64 12.91 -20.09 18.10
CA TRP A 64 11.74 -20.86 17.72
C TRP A 64 11.98 -21.73 16.47
N ILE A 65 12.38 -21.15 15.34
CA ILE A 65 12.46 -21.87 14.05
C ILE A 65 13.56 -22.94 14.02
N SER A 66 14.64 -22.76 14.78
CA SER A 66 15.70 -23.78 14.93
C SER A 66 15.22 -25.12 15.50
N LYS A 67 14.04 -25.13 16.15
CA LYS A 67 13.40 -26.33 16.71
C LYS A 67 12.33 -26.90 15.79
N GLN A 68 12.02 -26.24 14.67
CA GLN A 68 10.96 -26.66 13.77
C GLN A 68 11.53 -27.52 12.64
N PRO A 69 10.79 -28.54 12.17
CA PRO A 69 11.23 -29.33 11.04
C PRO A 69 11.33 -28.46 9.78
N PRO A 70 12.36 -28.64 8.94
CA PRO A 70 12.46 -27.97 7.66
C PRO A 70 11.26 -28.30 6.74
N ILE A 71 10.69 -27.30 6.03
CA ILE A 71 9.72 -27.58 4.93
C ILE A 71 10.43 -28.44 3.87
N PRO A 72 10.01 -29.69 3.61
CA PRO A 72 10.69 -30.56 2.65
C PRO A 72 10.53 -30.03 1.22
N ASN A 73 11.54 -30.27 0.38
CA ASN A 73 11.51 -29.95 -1.06
C ASN A 73 11.17 -28.49 -1.41
N TRP A 74 11.56 -27.53 -0.56
CA TRP A 74 11.36 -26.11 -0.85
C TRP A 74 12.06 -25.71 -2.15
N GLN A 75 11.29 -25.17 -3.11
CA GLN A 75 11.81 -24.63 -4.36
C GLN A 75 11.46 -23.14 -4.47
N THR A 76 12.41 -22.37 -5.02
CA THR A 76 12.13 -20.99 -5.37
C THR A 76 11.17 -20.96 -6.56
N PRO A 77 10.07 -20.20 -6.53
CA PRO A 77 9.09 -20.20 -7.62
C PRO A 77 9.72 -19.83 -8.97
N GLU A 78 9.44 -20.62 -10.01
CA GLU A 78 9.99 -20.44 -11.37
C GLU A 78 9.74 -19.04 -11.93
N LEU A 79 8.61 -18.43 -11.60
CA LEU A 79 8.25 -17.09 -12.06
C LEU A 79 9.27 -16.02 -11.63
N THR A 80 10.05 -16.26 -10.57
CA THR A 80 11.13 -15.35 -10.15
C THR A 80 12.27 -15.26 -11.16
N LYS A 81 12.44 -16.27 -12.03
CA LYS A 81 13.42 -16.25 -13.12
C LYS A 81 13.05 -15.26 -14.22
N THR A 82 11.77 -14.86 -14.30
CA THR A 82 11.28 -13.85 -15.25
C THR A 82 11.56 -12.41 -14.81
N LEU A 83 12.03 -12.21 -13.57
CA LEU A 83 12.40 -10.89 -13.06
C LEU A 83 13.62 -10.33 -13.83
N PRO A 84 13.68 -9.01 -14.06
CA PRO A 84 14.86 -8.36 -14.63
C PRO A 84 16.14 -8.69 -13.85
N THR A 85 17.27 -8.79 -14.55
CA THR A 85 18.58 -9.18 -13.98
C THR A 85 18.96 -8.34 -12.75
N GLU A 86 18.71 -7.03 -12.80
CA GLU A 86 19.00 -6.09 -11.72
C GLU A 86 18.15 -6.37 -10.47
N VAL A 87 16.92 -6.82 -10.67
CA VAL A 87 15.95 -7.17 -9.62
C VAL A 87 16.25 -8.56 -9.03
N GLN A 88 16.74 -9.51 -9.81
CA GLN A 88 17.13 -10.84 -9.31
C GLN A 88 18.20 -10.77 -8.22
N ARG A 89 19.10 -9.77 -8.25
CA ARG A 89 20.06 -9.53 -7.17
C ARG A 89 19.38 -9.13 -5.88
N VAL A 90 18.38 -8.24 -5.95
CA VAL A 90 17.58 -7.82 -4.79
C VAL A 90 16.82 -9.01 -4.25
N PHE A 91 16.20 -9.81 -5.12
CA PHE A 91 15.54 -11.05 -4.74
C PHE A 91 16.47 -11.96 -3.92
N ARG A 92 17.65 -12.30 -4.44
CA ARG A 92 18.61 -13.16 -3.74
C ARG A 92 19.01 -12.61 -2.36
N GLN A 93 19.27 -11.31 -2.28
CA GLN A 93 19.70 -10.66 -1.04
C GLN A 93 18.59 -10.48 0.00
N ARG A 94 17.35 -10.21 -0.44
CA ARG A 94 16.23 -9.83 0.43
C ARG A 94 15.29 -10.99 0.71
N ALA A 95 14.91 -11.74 -0.31
CA ALA A 95 14.05 -12.91 -0.13
C ALA A 95 14.77 -13.95 0.72
N ARG A 96 16.07 -14.15 0.50
CA ARG A 96 16.87 -15.22 1.13
C ARG A 96 16.05 -16.51 1.12
N SER A 97 15.54 -16.87 -0.06
CA SER A 97 14.34 -17.72 -0.21
C SER A 97 14.47 -19.09 0.48
N THR A 98 15.69 -19.62 0.59
CA THR A 98 16.02 -20.89 1.23
C THR A 98 16.48 -20.78 2.69
N SER A 99 16.83 -19.57 3.16
CA SER A 99 17.33 -19.33 4.52
C SER A 99 16.22 -19.54 5.55
N GLN A 100 16.59 -20.17 6.67
CA GLN A 100 15.70 -20.40 7.80
C GLN A 100 15.77 -19.29 8.87
N ASP A 101 16.85 -18.51 8.88
CA ASP A 101 17.02 -17.49 9.92
C ASP A 101 16.19 -16.23 9.64
N PHE A 102 15.73 -15.57 10.69
CA PHE A 102 15.16 -14.25 10.69
C PHE A 102 16.24 -13.20 10.97
N ASN A 103 16.17 -12.07 10.27
CA ASN A 103 16.99 -10.89 10.52
C ASN A 103 16.12 -9.67 10.86
N ILE A 104 16.74 -8.51 11.06
CA ILE A 104 16.03 -7.26 11.38
C ILE A 104 15.07 -6.83 10.24
N GLU A 105 15.42 -7.09 8.98
CA GLU A 105 14.58 -6.74 7.83
C GLU A 105 13.30 -7.59 7.81
N ASP A 106 13.41 -8.85 8.21
CA ASP A 106 12.27 -9.74 8.40
C ASP A 106 11.32 -9.20 9.47
N VAL A 107 11.85 -8.65 10.57
CA VAL A 107 11.04 -8.01 11.63
C VAL A 107 10.31 -6.77 11.12
N VAL A 108 10.96 -5.95 10.29
CA VAL A 108 10.32 -4.78 9.65
C VAL A 108 9.20 -5.23 8.71
N PHE A 109 9.42 -6.28 7.91
CA PHE A 109 8.38 -6.86 7.05
C PHE A 109 7.21 -7.44 7.86
N LEU A 110 7.48 -8.15 8.96
CA LEU A 110 6.44 -8.68 9.84
C LEU A 110 5.58 -7.56 10.44
N ARG A 111 6.20 -6.45 10.86
CA ARG A 111 5.48 -5.26 11.34
C ARG A 111 4.63 -4.62 10.25
N GLU A 112 5.17 -4.44 9.03
CA GLU A 112 4.40 -3.92 7.89
C GLU A 112 3.18 -4.82 7.59
N THR A 113 3.36 -6.13 7.61
CA THR A 113 2.30 -7.10 7.32
C THR A 113 1.26 -7.18 8.44
N LEU A 114 1.69 -7.03 9.69
CA LEU A 114 0.79 -6.87 10.83
C LEU A 114 -0.11 -5.64 10.68
N TRP A 115 0.44 -4.51 10.23
CA TRP A 115 -0.36 -3.31 9.94
C TRP A 115 -1.37 -3.54 8.83
N LEU A 116 -0.97 -4.19 7.73
CA LEU A 116 -1.88 -4.56 6.65
C LEU A 116 -3.03 -5.45 7.14
N ARG A 117 -2.73 -6.43 8.02
CA ARG A 117 -3.74 -7.28 8.64
C ARG A 117 -4.69 -6.48 9.51
N ASP A 118 -4.18 -5.66 10.43
CA ASP A 118 -4.99 -4.90 11.38
C ASP A 118 -5.92 -3.92 10.66
N VAL A 119 -5.36 -3.18 9.70
CA VAL A 119 -6.10 -2.26 8.83
C VAL A 119 -7.21 -3.01 8.10
N SER A 120 -6.88 -4.08 7.37
CA SER A 120 -7.89 -4.83 6.60
C SER A 120 -8.98 -5.42 7.51
N SER A 121 -8.62 -5.96 8.67
CA SER A 121 -9.55 -6.59 9.61
C SER A 121 -10.57 -5.61 10.21
N TRP A 122 -10.19 -4.35 10.37
CA TRP A 122 -11.13 -3.30 10.78
C TRP A 122 -11.96 -2.79 9.58
N ILE A 123 -11.38 -2.65 8.38
CA ILE A 123 -12.10 -2.19 7.17
C ILE A 123 -13.25 -3.14 6.83
N VAL A 124 -13.06 -4.45 6.91
CA VAL A 124 -14.10 -5.42 6.50
C VAL A 124 -15.36 -5.36 7.34
N LYS A 125 -15.27 -4.77 8.55
CA LYS A 125 -16.38 -4.55 9.48
C LYS A 125 -17.16 -3.27 9.20
N GLN A 126 -16.66 -2.40 8.30
CA GLN A 126 -17.33 -1.15 7.97
C GLN A 126 -18.56 -1.37 7.09
N GLN A 127 -19.45 -0.38 7.05
CA GLN A 127 -20.60 -0.41 6.15
C GLN A 127 -20.13 -0.41 4.70
N LEU A 128 -20.84 -1.15 3.85
CA LEU A 128 -20.60 -1.15 2.42
C LEU A 128 -21.25 0.09 1.80
N ASP A 129 -20.77 0.53 0.63
CA ASP A 129 -21.45 1.57 -0.12
C ASP A 129 -22.89 1.11 -0.46
N PRO A 130 -23.94 1.89 -0.10
CA PRO A 130 -25.33 1.43 -0.26
C PRO A 130 -25.76 1.16 -1.70
N LYS A 131 -25.09 1.75 -2.71
CA LYS A 131 -25.37 1.43 -4.12
C LYS A 131 -24.73 0.10 -4.50
N PHE A 132 -23.51 -0.16 -4.03
CA PHE A 132 -22.82 -1.42 -4.27
C PHE A 132 -23.46 -2.59 -3.51
N GLU A 133 -23.92 -2.37 -2.27
CA GLU A 133 -24.63 -3.36 -1.47
C GLU A 133 -25.94 -3.81 -2.14
N ARG A 134 -26.73 -2.88 -2.67
CA ARG A 134 -27.93 -3.21 -3.45
C ARG A 134 -27.60 -4.03 -4.69
N TRP A 135 -26.61 -3.62 -5.48
CA TRP A 135 -26.18 -4.40 -6.63
C TRP A 135 -25.70 -5.82 -6.26
N LEU A 136 -24.96 -5.98 -5.16
CA LEU A 136 -24.57 -7.31 -4.66
C LEU A 136 -25.78 -8.18 -4.28
N GLY A 137 -26.88 -7.58 -3.80
CA GLY A 137 -28.15 -8.26 -3.58
C GLY A 137 -28.72 -8.81 -4.88
N ASP A 138 -28.81 -7.95 -5.91
CA ASP A 138 -29.36 -8.29 -7.23
C ASP A 138 -28.59 -9.43 -7.92
N VAL A 139 -27.26 -9.50 -7.75
CA VAL A 139 -26.43 -10.52 -8.39
C VAL A 139 -26.12 -11.73 -7.50
N ARG A 140 -26.66 -11.79 -6.27
CA ARG A 140 -26.30 -12.82 -5.28
C ARG A 140 -26.58 -14.23 -5.78
N GLU A 141 -27.75 -14.48 -6.37
CA GLU A 141 -28.13 -15.80 -6.88
C GLU A 141 -27.16 -16.27 -7.97
N LYS A 142 -26.73 -15.36 -8.85
CA LYS A 142 -25.80 -15.64 -9.95
C LYS A 142 -24.35 -15.88 -9.48
N LEU A 143 -23.92 -15.17 -8.44
CA LEU A 143 -22.53 -15.22 -7.96
C LEU A 143 -22.32 -16.25 -6.85
N GLY A 144 -23.35 -16.59 -6.08
CA GLY A 144 -23.25 -17.40 -4.88
C GLY A 144 -22.75 -16.61 -3.67
N ASP A 145 -23.15 -17.05 -2.47
CA ASP A 145 -22.93 -16.32 -1.22
C ASP A 145 -21.45 -16.03 -0.92
N THR A 146 -20.57 -17.00 -1.19
CA THR A 146 -19.13 -16.87 -0.94
C THR A 146 -18.51 -15.77 -1.79
N THR A 147 -18.80 -15.75 -3.10
CA THR A 147 -18.25 -14.74 -4.02
C THR A 147 -18.87 -13.39 -3.79
N THR A 148 -20.18 -13.30 -3.56
CA THR A 148 -20.83 -12.04 -3.17
C THR A 148 -20.22 -11.44 -1.90
N SER A 149 -20.00 -12.27 -0.87
CA SER A 149 -19.38 -11.82 0.39
C SER A 149 -17.95 -11.33 0.18
N LYS A 150 -17.12 -12.08 -0.54
CA LYS A 150 -15.73 -11.68 -0.83
C LYS A 150 -15.66 -10.46 -1.73
N LEU A 151 -16.57 -10.28 -2.67
CA LEU A 151 -16.64 -9.10 -3.53
C LEU A 151 -17.01 -7.84 -2.73
N GLY A 152 -17.92 -7.97 -1.76
CA GLY A 152 -18.22 -6.91 -0.80
C GLY A 152 -17.00 -6.52 0.05
N ILE A 153 -16.22 -7.51 0.52
CA ILE A 153 -14.95 -7.27 1.22
C ILE A 153 -13.96 -6.52 0.31
N ALA A 154 -13.76 -7.00 -0.92
CA ALA A 154 -12.85 -6.37 -1.88
C ALA A 154 -13.24 -4.91 -2.16
N HIS A 155 -14.55 -4.63 -2.31
CA HIS A 155 -15.03 -3.27 -2.49
C HIS A 155 -14.72 -2.37 -1.29
N ARG A 156 -14.93 -2.82 -0.04
CA ARG A 156 -14.59 -2.01 1.15
C ARG A 156 -13.10 -1.67 1.21
N LEU A 157 -12.24 -2.65 0.91
CA LEU A 157 -10.78 -2.45 0.88
C LEU A 157 -10.36 -1.49 -0.23
N PHE A 158 -10.99 -1.61 -1.41
CA PHE A 158 -10.78 -0.70 -2.52
C PHE A 158 -11.22 0.74 -2.17
N ASP A 159 -12.46 0.93 -1.73
CA ASP A 159 -13.01 2.24 -1.35
C ASP A 159 -12.17 2.90 -0.25
N TRP A 160 -11.80 2.14 0.78
CA TRP A 160 -10.91 2.64 1.83
C TRP A 160 -9.56 3.09 1.27
N THR A 161 -8.94 2.29 0.38
CA THR A 161 -7.66 2.62 -0.24
C THR A 161 -7.72 3.94 -1.01
N VAL A 162 -8.79 4.15 -1.79
CA VAL A 162 -8.99 5.37 -2.58
C VAL A 162 -9.19 6.60 -1.68
N ARG A 163 -9.96 6.45 -0.59
CA ARG A 163 -10.21 7.53 0.39
C ARG A 163 -8.99 7.90 1.22
N ASN A 164 -8.21 6.90 1.66
CA ASN A 164 -7.12 7.08 2.61
C ASN A 164 -5.75 7.31 2.00
N ILE A 165 -5.57 7.00 0.70
CA ILE A 165 -4.34 7.29 -0.04
C ILE A 165 -4.68 8.33 -1.09
N GLN A 166 -4.30 9.60 -0.92
CA GLN A 166 -4.49 10.63 -1.96
C GLN A 166 -3.76 10.25 -3.26
N LEU A 167 -4.37 10.54 -4.41
CA LEU A 167 -3.79 10.27 -5.72
C LEU A 167 -2.74 11.33 -6.06
N ASP A 168 -1.48 10.94 -6.03
CA ASP A 168 -0.44 11.75 -6.64
C ASP A 168 -0.50 11.57 -8.17
N PRO A 169 -0.29 12.65 -8.95
CA PRO A 169 -0.07 12.49 -10.37
C PRO A 169 1.19 11.63 -10.58
N ILE A 170 1.17 10.76 -11.59
CA ILE A 170 2.42 10.22 -12.14
C ILE A 170 3.11 11.41 -12.81
N SER A 171 4.03 12.06 -12.08
CA SER A 171 4.58 13.35 -12.50
C SER A 171 5.14 13.28 -13.93
N PRO A 172 4.82 14.26 -14.79
CA PRO A 172 5.55 14.50 -16.04
C PRO A 172 7.06 14.68 -15.78
N ASP A 173 7.44 15.27 -14.65
CA ASP A 173 8.84 15.54 -14.29
C ASP A 173 9.68 14.25 -14.21
N PHE A 174 9.05 13.10 -13.90
CA PHE A 174 9.75 11.81 -13.88
C PHE A 174 9.85 11.15 -15.25
N ARG A 175 9.04 11.58 -16.23
CA ARG A 175 9.25 11.27 -17.65
C ARG A 175 10.42 12.06 -18.23
N ASP A 176 10.69 13.25 -17.69
CA ASP A 176 11.84 14.07 -18.09
C ASP A 176 13.19 13.55 -17.56
N PHE A 177 13.19 12.61 -16.60
CA PHE A 177 14.40 11.86 -16.22
C PHE A 177 14.66 10.63 -17.12
N VAL A 178 13.74 10.29 -18.03
CA VAL A 178 14.01 9.38 -19.14
C VAL A 178 14.45 10.25 -20.31
N PRO A 179 15.64 10.03 -20.92
CA PRO A 179 16.11 10.92 -21.97
C PRO A 179 15.07 11.05 -23.08
N LYS A 180 14.64 12.29 -23.34
CA LYS A 180 14.09 12.63 -24.65
C LYS A 180 15.19 12.33 -25.64
N THR A 181 14.94 11.45 -26.59
CA THR A 181 15.79 11.30 -27.77
C THR A 181 16.06 12.70 -28.29
N SER A 182 17.34 13.11 -28.25
CA SER A 182 17.79 14.30 -28.97
C SER A 182 17.27 14.17 -30.41
N ALA A 183 16.69 15.26 -30.92
CA ALA A 183 16.28 15.36 -32.32
C ALA A 183 17.49 15.51 -33.27
N ASP A 184 18.72 15.54 -32.74
CA ASP A 184 19.92 15.49 -33.56
C ASP A 184 20.27 14.04 -33.92
N ASN A 185 20.56 13.85 -35.20
CA ASN A 185 20.99 12.62 -35.87
C ASN A 185 22.33 12.05 -35.35
N SER A 186 22.51 11.94 -34.04
CA SER A 186 23.51 11.04 -33.44
C SER A 186 22.83 9.70 -33.20
N ASP A 187 23.32 8.68 -33.90
CA ASP A 187 22.71 7.35 -34.07
C ASP A 187 22.71 6.46 -32.81
N GLN A 188 22.63 7.05 -31.61
CA GLN A 188 22.33 6.33 -30.38
C GLN A 188 21.88 7.31 -29.29
N PRO A 189 20.62 7.24 -28.81
CA PRO A 189 20.27 7.93 -27.58
C PRO A 189 21.08 7.31 -26.45
N ALA A 190 21.72 8.16 -25.63
CA ALA A 190 22.27 7.77 -24.34
C ALA A 190 21.12 7.21 -23.48
N ARG A 191 20.89 5.89 -23.58
CA ARG A 191 20.03 5.17 -22.66
C ARG A 191 20.77 5.23 -21.32
N PRO A 192 20.12 5.62 -20.21
CA PRO A 192 20.73 5.44 -18.91
C PRO A 192 21.06 3.96 -18.81
N GLN A 193 22.35 3.61 -18.73
CA GLN A 193 22.79 2.21 -18.76
C GLN A 193 22.35 1.42 -17.52
N HIS A 194 21.55 2.02 -16.63
CA HIS A 194 21.24 1.48 -15.32
C HIS A 194 19.80 1.75 -14.84
N TYR A 195 19.32 0.84 -13.98
CA TYR A 195 17.98 0.81 -13.40
C TYR A 195 17.74 1.99 -12.42
N ALA A 196 16.90 2.97 -12.79
CA ALA A 196 16.65 4.24 -12.08
C ALA A 196 16.48 4.12 -10.55
N PRO A 197 15.67 3.18 -10.03
CA PRO A 197 15.47 3.04 -8.59
C PRO A 197 16.79 2.86 -7.82
N ARG A 198 17.80 2.21 -8.39
CA ARG A 198 19.10 1.98 -7.72
C ARG A 198 19.80 3.26 -7.25
N PHE A 199 19.49 4.40 -7.86
CA PHE A 199 20.10 5.70 -7.54
C PHE A 199 19.18 6.59 -6.69
N GLY A 200 18.03 6.05 -6.27
CA GLY A 200 17.02 6.83 -5.59
C GLY A 200 16.32 7.79 -6.55
N ILE A 201 16.29 7.53 -7.85
CA ILE A 201 15.52 8.36 -8.79
C ILE A 201 14.05 7.97 -8.64
N PRO A 202 13.17 8.89 -8.18
CA PRO A 202 11.74 8.60 -8.02
C PRO A 202 11.08 8.29 -9.36
N GLY A 203 10.04 7.48 -9.33
CA GLY A 203 9.22 7.14 -10.50
C GLY A 203 7.95 6.39 -10.08
N PRO A 204 7.13 5.99 -11.06
CA PRO A 204 5.81 5.44 -10.80
C PRO A 204 5.89 4.10 -10.06
N GLY A 205 5.08 3.95 -9.02
CA GLY A 205 4.88 2.71 -8.28
C GLY A 205 5.82 2.49 -7.09
N TYR A 206 7.01 3.08 -7.05
CA TYR A 206 8.06 2.59 -6.15
C TYR A 206 8.65 3.63 -5.18
N ARG A 207 8.00 4.79 -5.02
CA ARG A 207 8.47 5.83 -4.09
C ARG A 207 8.39 5.43 -2.61
N PHE A 208 7.41 4.59 -2.27
CA PHE A 208 7.04 4.27 -0.90
C PHE A 208 6.80 2.77 -0.72
N SER A 209 7.23 2.21 0.42
CA SER A 209 6.79 0.88 0.87
C SER A 209 5.33 0.89 1.30
N ALA A 210 4.74 -0.29 1.54
CA ALA A 210 3.35 -0.37 2.00
C ALA A 210 3.16 0.31 3.36
N GLU A 211 4.10 0.18 4.30
CA GLU A 211 4.10 0.92 5.56
C GLU A 211 4.12 2.44 5.31
N GLN A 212 4.98 2.91 4.41
CA GLN A 212 5.07 4.34 4.08
C GLN A 212 3.79 4.83 3.39
N LEU A 213 3.15 4.04 2.53
CA LEU A 213 1.86 4.40 1.94
C LEU A 213 0.78 4.58 3.02
N LEU A 214 0.68 3.63 3.95
CA LEU A 214 -0.26 3.71 5.07
C LEU A 214 0.02 4.94 5.95
N LEU A 215 1.29 5.17 6.27
CA LEU A 215 1.73 6.25 7.14
C LEU A 215 1.57 7.63 6.48
N TYR A 216 2.04 7.77 5.24
CA TYR A 216 2.10 9.05 4.53
C TYR A 216 0.75 9.41 3.93
N GLY A 217 -0.08 8.43 3.55
CA GLY A 217 -1.46 8.64 3.12
C GLY A 217 -1.60 9.16 1.69
N HIS A 218 -0.59 9.00 0.83
CA HIS A 218 -0.66 9.37 -0.58
C HIS A 218 0.33 8.54 -1.43
N GLY A 219 0.09 8.50 -2.73
CA GLY A 219 0.90 7.78 -3.70
C GLY A 219 0.24 7.80 -5.08
N ASP A 220 0.97 7.36 -6.09
CA ASP A 220 0.39 7.23 -7.43
C ASP A 220 -0.57 6.02 -7.53
N PHE A 221 -1.21 5.86 -8.69
CA PHE A 221 -2.21 4.80 -8.84
C PHE A 221 -1.60 3.39 -8.83
N TRP A 222 -0.32 3.20 -9.19
CA TRP A 222 0.34 1.90 -9.08
C TRP A 222 0.54 1.53 -7.61
N GLN A 223 0.93 2.51 -6.80
CA GLN A 223 1.04 2.36 -5.36
C GLN A 223 -0.30 2.10 -4.68
N ARG A 224 -1.36 2.81 -5.08
CA ARG A 224 -2.73 2.51 -4.62
C ARG A 224 -3.15 1.08 -4.97
N SER A 225 -2.90 0.65 -6.22
CA SER A 225 -3.19 -0.72 -6.66
C SER A 225 -2.44 -1.76 -5.84
N TRP A 226 -1.14 -1.55 -5.62
CA TRP A 226 -0.33 -2.47 -4.84
C TRP A 226 -0.79 -2.55 -3.38
N LEU A 227 -1.11 -1.42 -2.74
CA LEU A 227 -1.65 -1.43 -1.38
C LEU A 227 -2.99 -2.17 -1.32
N PHE A 228 -3.90 -1.93 -2.28
CA PHE A 228 -5.17 -2.65 -2.36
C PHE A 228 -4.96 -4.17 -2.48
N MET A 229 -4.03 -4.61 -3.35
CA MET A 229 -3.67 -6.03 -3.48
C MET A 229 -3.17 -6.62 -2.15
N LEU A 230 -2.33 -5.89 -1.41
CA LEU A 230 -1.77 -6.35 -0.15
C LEU A 230 -2.81 -6.41 0.99
N LEU A 231 -3.75 -5.46 1.04
CA LEU A 231 -4.86 -5.49 1.99
C LEU A 231 -5.83 -6.64 1.68
N ALA A 232 -6.16 -6.85 0.40
CA ALA A 232 -7.01 -7.96 -0.04
C ALA A 232 -6.39 -9.32 0.27
N ARG A 233 -5.07 -9.45 0.13
CA ARG A 233 -4.31 -10.65 0.50
C ARG A 233 -4.54 -11.07 1.94
N GLN A 234 -4.55 -10.11 2.88
CA GLN A 234 -4.78 -10.42 4.31
C GLN A 234 -6.20 -10.95 4.59
N GLN A 235 -7.14 -10.70 3.67
CA GLN A 235 -8.50 -11.24 3.72
C GLN A 235 -8.68 -12.49 2.85
N GLY A 236 -7.58 -13.09 2.37
CA GLY A 236 -7.61 -14.29 1.53
C GLY A 236 -8.18 -14.05 0.13
N ILE A 237 -8.13 -12.80 -0.35
CA ILE A 237 -8.59 -12.41 -1.68
C ILE A 237 -7.38 -12.12 -2.55
N GLN A 238 -7.28 -12.82 -3.68
CA GLN A 238 -6.21 -12.62 -4.63
C GLN A 238 -6.59 -11.53 -5.62
N VAL A 239 -5.63 -10.63 -5.87
CA VAL A 239 -5.79 -9.51 -6.79
C VAL A 239 -4.55 -9.46 -7.69
N ALA A 240 -4.77 -9.27 -8.98
CA ALA A 240 -3.71 -9.04 -9.97
C ALA A 240 -3.81 -7.64 -10.54
N MET A 241 -2.70 -7.06 -10.98
CA MET A 241 -2.68 -5.82 -11.76
C MET A 241 -2.68 -6.19 -13.25
N LEU A 242 -3.77 -5.93 -13.96
CA LEU A 242 -3.83 -6.14 -15.41
C LEU A 242 -3.06 -5.04 -16.12
N SER A 243 -2.44 -5.40 -17.23
CA SER A 243 -1.68 -4.48 -18.09
C SER A 243 -2.08 -4.63 -19.54
N ALA A 244 -2.31 -3.49 -20.18
CA ALA A 244 -2.55 -3.40 -21.61
C ALA A 244 -1.24 -3.64 -22.39
N PRO A 245 -1.30 -4.13 -23.64
CA PRO A 245 -0.17 -4.12 -24.56
C PRO A 245 0.38 -2.69 -24.68
N GLY A 246 1.66 -2.48 -24.35
CA GLY A 246 2.26 -1.14 -24.44
C GLY A 246 2.42 -0.64 -25.88
N ILE A 247 2.73 0.66 -26.04
CA ILE A 247 3.01 1.27 -27.35
C ILE A 247 4.19 0.55 -28.01
N ALA A 248 4.01 0.13 -29.27
CA ALA A 248 4.98 -0.66 -30.04
C ALA A 248 5.46 -1.95 -29.33
N SER A 249 4.62 -2.54 -28.47
CA SER A 249 4.78 -3.89 -27.90
C SER A 249 6.03 -4.12 -27.03
N LYS A 250 6.68 -3.08 -26.50
CA LYS A 250 7.94 -3.26 -25.74
C LYS A 250 7.79 -3.53 -24.24
N LYS A 251 6.78 -2.99 -23.55
CA LYS A 251 6.50 -3.26 -22.12
C LYS A 251 5.00 -3.18 -21.80
N PRO A 252 4.39 -4.15 -21.11
CA PRO A 252 3.02 -4.03 -20.64
C PRO A 252 2.82 -2.79 -19.77
N LEU A 253 1.74 -2.05 -20.00
CA LEU A 253 1.40 -0.85 -19.23
C LEU A 253 0.33 -1.16 -18.19
N PRO A 254 0.62 -1.01 -16.87
CA PRO A 254 -0.35 -1.26 -15.83
C PRO A 254 -1.62 -0.42 -16.02
N TRP A 255 -2.75 -1.12 -16.08
CA TRP A 255 -4.07 -0.58 -16.35
C TRP A 255 -4.95 -0.51 -15.10
N CYS A 256 -5.43 -1.65 -14.59
CA CYS A 256 -6.36 -1.73 -13.47
C CYS A 256 -6.17 -3.02 -12.67
N THR A 257 -6.69 -3.05 -11.44
CA THR A 257 -6.66 -4.27 -10.61
C THR A 257 -7.83 -5.20 -10.93
N ALA A 258 -7.59 -6.50 -10.91
CA ALA A 258 -8.58 -7.54 -11.10
C ALA A 258 -8.63 -8.45 -9.87
N VAL A 259 -9.79 -8.52 -9.23
CA VAL A 259 -10.07 -9.37 -8.08
C VAL A 259 -10.49 -10.75 -8.59
N LEU A 260 -9.75 -11.79 -8.21
CA LEU A 260 -9.97 -13.17 -8.66
C LEU A 260 -10.87 -13.91 -7.65
N LEU A 261 -12.10 -14.23 -8.05
CA LEU A 261 -13.08 -14.99 -7.25
C LEU A 261 -13.78 -16.01 -8.16
N ASP A 262 -13.82 -17.28 -7.75
CA ASP A 262 -14.42 -18.37 -8.53
C ASP A 262 -14.02 -18.37 -10.01
N GLU A 263 -12.71 -18.18 -10.25
CA GLU A 263 -12.08 -18.10 -11.59
C GLU A 263 -12.59 -16.93 -12.47
N ARG A 264 -13.36 -16.00 -11.90
CA ARG A 264 -13.79 -14.74 -12.50
C ARG A 264 -12.89 -13.58 -12.05
N LEU A 265 -12.73 -12.61 -12.93
CA LEU A 265 -11.88 -11.43 -12.72
C LEU A 265 -12.72 -10.14 -12.70
N PHE A 266 -12.95 -9.57 -11.52
CA PHE A 266 -13.73 -8.34 -11.32
C PHE A 266 -12.83 -7.10 -11.31
N LEU A 267 -13.16 -6.07 -12.09
CA LEU A 267 -12.22 -4.98 -12.40
C LEU A 267 -12.41 -3.71 -11.56
N PHE A 268 -11.33 -3.25 -10.95
CA PHE A 268 -11.27 -2.04 -10.12
C PHE A 268 -10.14 -1.12 -10.59
N ASP A 269 -10.43 0.16 -10.87
CA ASP A 269 -9.43 1.15 -11.31
C ASP A 269 -9.15 2.16 -10.19
N THR A 270 -7.97 2.06 -9.58
CA THR A 270 -7.49 2.93 -8.48
C THR A 270 -7.08 4.35 -8.92
N ARG A 271 -6.85 4.56 -10.22
CA ARG A 271 -6.64 5.89 -10.81
C ARG A 271 -7.97 6.63 -10.93
N LEU A 272 -9.03 5.93 -11.36
CA LEU A 272 -10.39 6.49 -11.33
C LEU A 272 -10.95 6.53 -9.91
N GLY A 273 -10.49 5.65 -9.02
CA GLY A 273 -11.09 5.50 -7.70
C GLY A 273 -12.51 4.92 -7.76
N LEU A 274 -12.77 4.09 -8.78
CA LEU A 274 -14.07 3.46 -9.06
C LEU A 274 -13.87 1.99 -9.47
N PRO A 275 -14.78 1.07 -9.11
CA PRO A 275 -14.96 -0.17 -9.86
C PRO A 275 -15.28 0.17 -11.32
N ILE A 276 -14.78 -0.64 -12.27
CA ILE A 276 -15.24 -0.51 -13.65
C ILE A 276 -16.66 -1.07 -13.68
N PRO A 277 -17.68 -0.27 -14.03
CA PRO A 277 -19.06 -0.72 -13.95
C PRO A 277 -19.45 -1.59 -15.14
N GLU A 278 -20.57 -2.28 -15.01
CA GLU A 278 -21.27 -2.96 -16.10
C GLU A 278 -21.85 -1.93 -17.11
N GLU A 279 -22.41 -2.39 -18.24
CA GLU A 279 -22.96 -1.50 -19.29
C GLU A 279 -24.02 -0.53 -18.75
N ASN A 280 -24.83 -0.99 -17.80
CA ASN A 280 -25.85 -0.20 -17.09
C ASN A 280 -25.27 0.83 -16.08
N ARG A 281 -23.93 0.95 -15.99
CA ARG A 281 -23.20 1.83 -15.06
C ARG A 281 -23.39 1.48 -13.57
N ARG A 282 -23.71 0.22 -13.27
CA ARG A 282 -23.84 -0.31 -11.91
C ARG A 282 -22.73 -1.32 -11.61
N GLY A 283 -22.52 -1.55 -10.32
CA GLY A 283 -21.72 -2.68 -9.85
C GLY A 283 -20.27 -2.67 -10.30
N VAL A 284 -19.75 -3.88 -10.52
CA VAL A 284 -18.40 -4.12 -11.04
C VAL A 284 -18.43 -5.17 -12.13
N VAL A 285 -17.76 -4.89 -13.24
CA VAL A 285 -17.74 -5.75 -14.41
C VAL A 285 -16.67 -6.84 -14.34
N GLU A 286 -16.96 -7.97 -14.95
CA GLU A 286 -16.00 -9.06 -15.18
C GLU A 286 -15.14 -8.80 -16.43
N LEU A 287 -13.87 -9.20 -16.41
CA LEU A 287 -12.97 -9.08 -17.57
C LEU A 287 -13.53 -9.76 -18.83
N THR A 288 -14.22 -10.90 -18.67
CA THR A 288 -14.87 -11.59 -19.79
C THR A 288 -15.90 -10.70 -20.50
N GLU A 289 -16.64 -9.87 -19.75
CA GLU A 289 -17.61 -8.96 -20.34
C GLU A 289 -16.93 -7.76 -21.02
N VAL A 290 -15.87 -7.24 -20.42
CA VAL A 290 -15.05 -6.18 -21.05
C VAL A 290 -14.46 -6.63 -22.39
N VAL A 291 -14.04 -7.88 -22.49
CA VAL A 291 -13.51 -8.47 -23.74
C VAL A 291 -14.60 -8.60 -24.80
N ARG A 292 -15.85 -8.89 -24.40
CA ARG A 292 -16.97 -9.08 -25.32
C ARG A 292 -17.62 -7.78 -25.78
N ASN A 293 -17.72 -6.80 -24.88
CA ASN A 293 -18.54 -5.62 -25.09
C ASN A 293 -17.68 -4.35 -25.30
N PRO A 294 -17.55 -3.87 -26.55
CA PRO A 294 -16.74 -2.69 -26.85
C PRO A 294 -17.27 -1.39 -26.23
N ARG A 295 -18.52 -1.33 -25.78
CA ARG A 295 -19.11 -0.12 -25.20
C ARG A 295 -18.55 0.23 -23.82
N ILE A 296 -17.96 -0.74 -23.11
CA ILE A 296 -17.40 -0.50 -21.77
C ILE A 296 -16.18 0.41 -21.86
N LEU A 297 -15.18 0.03 -22.67
CA LEU A 297 -13.92 0.78 -22.84
C LEU A 297 -13.88 1.69 -24.08
N GLY A 298 -14.82 1.51 -25.00
CA GLY A 298 -14.83 2.17 -26.29
C GLY A 298 -13.81 1.58 -27.26
N THR A 299 -13.91 2.03 -28.51
CA THR A 299 -12.97 1.75 -29.59
C THR A 299 -12.26 3.05 -30.00
N THR A 300 -11.49 3.01 -31.07
CA THR A 300 -10.93 4.23 -31.69
C THR A 300 -12.05 5.17 -32.15
N GLU A 301 -13.18 4.62 -32.60
CA GLU A 301 -14.28 5.36 -33.20
C GLU A 301 -15.42 5.62 -32.22
N LEU A 302 -15.73 4.64 -31.36
CA LEU A 302 -16.88 4.69 -30.45
C LEU A 302 -16.44 5.04 -29.02
N PRO A 303 -17.11 5.98 -28.34
CA PRO A 303 -16.81 6.30 -26.95
C PRO A 303 -17.19 5.15 -26.01
N GLY A 304 -16.37 4.96 -24.97
CA GLY A 304 -16.66 4.04 -23.87
C GLY A 304 -17.41 4.70 -22.71
N LEU A 305 -17.92 3.89 -21.77
CA LEU A 305 -18.56 4.36 -20.53
C LEU A 305 -17.66 5.27 -19.69
N LEU A 306 -16.35 5.01 -19.77
CA LEU A 306 -15.32 5.72 -19.00
C LEU A 306 -14.81 6.98 -19.71
N ASP A 307 -15.25 7.28 -20.94
CA ASP A 307 -14.83 8.50 -21.64
C ASP A 307 -15.60 9.72 -21.12
N LEU A 308 -14.90 10.84 -20.92
CA LEU A 308 -15.56 12.08 -20.50
C LEU A 308 -16.12 12.86 -21.68
N ASN A 309 -15.32 12.97 -22.75
CA ASN A 309 -15.63 13.61 -24.02
C ASN A 309 -14.56 13.21 -25.06
N PRO A 310 -14.69 13.59 -26.34
CA PRO A 310 -13.73 13.22 -27.37
C PRO A 310 -12.27 13.62 -27.10
N GLN A 311 -12.03 14.68 -26.33
CA GLN A 311 -10.69 15.19 -25.97
C GLN A 311 -10.12 14.55 -24.70
N LYS A 312 -10.98 14.03 -23.83
CA LYS A 312 -10.65 13.42 -22.53
C LYS A 312 -11.21 12.01 -22.46
N ARG A 313 -10.59 11.12 -23.24
CA ARG A 313 -10.95 9.71 -23.28
C ARG A 313 -10.17 8.89 -22.25
N TYR A 314 -10.74 7.79 -21.78
CA TYR A 314 -10.10 6.81 -20.91
C TYR A 314 -8.94 6.12 -21.64
N PRO A 315 -7.76 5.92 -21.03
CA PRO A 315 -6.55 5.59 -21.79
C PRO A 315 -6.44 4.13 -22.26
N VAL A 316 -7.38 3.24 -21.89
CA VAL A 316 -7.38 1.84 -22.33
C VAL A 316 -8.62 1.55 -23.14
N ARG A 317 -8.45 0.89 -24.28
CA ARG A 317 -9.52 0.56 -25.24
C ARG A 317 -9.89 -0.90 -25.23
N HIS A 318 -11.02 -1.20 -25.85
CA HIS A 318 -11.52 -2.57 -26.01
C HIS A 318 -10.49 -3.51 -26.66
N ALA A 319 -9.75 -3.03 -27.67
CA ALA A 319 -8.70 -3.80 -28.32
C ALA A 319 -7.55 -4.18 -27.36
N ASP A 320 -7.21 -3.28 -26.42
CA ASP A 320 -6.13 -3.50 -25.45
C ASP A 320 -6.50 -4.57 -24.40
N ALA A 321 -7.80 -4.75 -24.13
CA ALA A 321 -8.28 -5.71 -23.15
C ALA A 321 -8.33 -7.16 -23.68
N GLN A 322 -8.14 -7.38 -24.99
CA GLN A 322 -8.22 -8.70 -25.61
C GLN A 322 -7.09 -9.63 -25.18
N LYS A 323 -5.90 -9.06 -24.95
CA LYS A 323 -4.70 -9.78 -24.52
C LYS A 323 -3.96 -8.96 -23.47
N VAL A 324 -4.17 -9.29 -22.21
CA VAL A 324 -3.56 -8.57 -21.09
C VAL A 324 -2.49 -9.42 -20.41
N THR A 325 -1.49 -8.74 -19.85
CA THR A 325 -0.55 -9.36 -18.91
C THR A 325 -1.07 -9.15 -17.49
N ALA A 326 -1.14 -10.21 -16.69
CA ALA A 326 -1.44 -10.12 -15.27
C ALA A 326 -0.14 -10.02 -14.45
N PHE A 327 0.06 -8.88 -13.80
CA PHE A 327 1.10 -8.70 -12.81
C PHE A 327 0.61 -9.15 -11.43
N ILE A 328 1.32 -10.07 -10.79
CA ILE A 328 1.03 -10.53 -9.44
C ILE A 328 2.07 -10.03 -8.45
N ASP A 329 1.66 -9.78 -7.22
CA ASP A 329 2.60 -9.44 -6.15
C ASP A 329 3.42 -10.68 -5.76
N GLY A 330 4.74 -10.53 -5.83
CA GLY A 330 5.73 -11.52 -5.42
C GLY A 330 6.82 -10.85 -4.61
N SER A 331 6.47 -9.96 -3.68
CA SER A 331 7.47 -9.24 -2.88
C SER A 331 8.42 -10.22 -2.18
N PRO A 332 9.72 -9.92 -2.04
CA PRO A 332 10.75 -10.88 -1.65
C PRO A 332 10.42 -11.76 -0.43
N HIS A 333 9.89 -11.14 0.64
CA HIS A 333 9.61 -11.85 1.90
C HIS A 333 8.45 -12.84 1.77
N TYR A 334 7.41 -12.54 0.97
CA TYR A 334 6.30 -13.46 0.70
C TYR A 334 6.73 -14.73 -0.03
N LEU A 335 7.91 -14.74 -0.66
CA LEU A 335 8.48 -15.88 -1.39
C LEU A 335 9.55 -16.63 -0.58
N SER A 336 9.58 -16.44 0.74
CA SER A 336 10.59 -17.03 1.60
C SER A 336 10.05 -18.19 2.43
N ARG A 337 10.87 -19.23 2.56
CA ARG A 337 10.55 -20.43 3.33
C ARG A 337 10.21 -20.12 4.79
N ARG A 338 11.03 -19.29 5.45
CA ARG A 338 10.86 -18.92 6.86
C ARG A 338 9.51 -18.24 7.13
N MET A 339 9.03 -17.41 6.19
CA MET A 339 7.73 -16.74 6.32
C MET A 339 6.57 -17.71 6.12
N GLN A 340 6.68 -18.66 5.19
CA GLN A 340 5.68 -19.72 5.05
C GLN A 340 5.59 -20.57 6.32
N GLN A 341 6.73 -20.99 6.84
CA GLN A 341 6.80 -21.80 8.07
C GLN A 341 6.20 -21.07 9.28
N LEU A 342 6.48 -19.77 9.41
CA LEU A 342 5.86 -18.94 10.43
C LEU A 342 4.34 -18.86 10.24
N GLN A 343 3.85 -18.57 9.03
CA GLN A 343 2.42 -18.50 8.73
C GLN A 343 1.66 -19.78 9.11
N GLU A 344 2.21 -20.96 8.80
CA GLU A 344 1.60 -22.26 9.10
C GLU A 344 1.41 -22.49 10.62
N THR A 345 2.18 -21.79 11.45
CA THR A 345 2.12 -21.90 12.92
C THR A 345 1.14 -20.89 13.54
N LEU A 346 0.85 -19.78 12.86
CA LEU A 346 0.00 -18.71 13.39
C LEU A 346 -1.49 -19.11 13.32
N THR A 347 -2.17 -19.07 14.48
CA THR A 347 -3.60 -19.44 14.59
C THR A 347 -4.42 -18.36 15.31
N GLY A 348 -5.75 -18.45 15.24
CA GLY A 348 -6.66 -17.48 15.88
C GLY A 348 -6.36 -16.03 15.51
N ASP A 349 -6.30 -15.17 16.52
CA ASP A 349 -6.04 -13.73 16.39
C ASP A 349 -4.61 -13.39 15.93
N GLN A 350 -3.71 -14.37 15.90
CA GLN A 350 -2.34 -14.19 15.41
C GLN A 350 -2.21 -14.49 13.90
N ARG A 351 -3.27 -14.98 13.24
CA ARG A 351 -3.25 -15.24 11.80
C ARG A 351 -2.85 -13.98 11.02
N ILE A 352 -1.78 -14.10 10.25
CA ILE A 352 -1.28 -13.07 9.32
C ILE A 352 -0.87 -13.83 8.06
N VAL A 353 -1.18 -13.29 6.87
CA VAL A 353 -0.70 -13.87 5.62
C VAL A 353 0.71 -13.36 5.36
N LEU A 354 1.70 -14.25 5.45
CA LEU A 354 3.14 -13.97 5.31
C LEU A 354 3.78 -14.65 4.09
N ALA A 355 3.06 -15.53 3.40
CA ALA A 355 3.55 -16.23 2.21
C ALA A 355 2.52 -16.25 1.08
N THR A 356 3.00 -16.41 -0.16
CA THR A 356 2.14 -16.54 -1.34
C THR A 356 2.68 -17.59 -2.31
N SER A 357 1.76 -18.37 -2.91
CA SER A 357 2.09 -19.23 -4.05
C SER A 357 1.87 -18.46 -5.36
N THR A 358 2.96 -17.95 -5.95
CA THR A 358 2.90 -17.29 -7.26
C THR A 358 2.55 -18.27 -8.38
N THR A 359 2.98 -19.54 -8.26
CA THR A 359 2.68 -20.60 -9.23
C THR A 359 1.19 -20.93 -9.26
N ASP A 360 0.55 -21.12 -8.11
CA ASP A 360 -0.89 -21.41 -8.04
C ASP A 360 -1.71 -20.26 -8.62
N LEU A 361 -1.42 -19.03 -8.19
CA LEU A 361 -2.10 -17.84 -8.69
C LEU A 361 -1.89 -17.68 -10.21
N ALA A 362 -0.68 -17.90 -10.72
CA ALA A 362 -0.42 -17.85 -12.15
C ALA A 362 -1.26 -18.89 -12.92
N ASN A 363 -1.30 -20.13 -12.44
CA ASN A 363 -2.08 -21.20 -13.07
C ASN A 363 -3.58 -20.92 -13.10
N ARG A 364 -4.12 -20.26 -12.07
CA ARG A 364 -5.53 -19.86 -12.03
C ARG A 364 -5.82 -18.70 -12.97
N LEU A 365 -4.92 -17.71 -13.03
CA LEU A 365 -5.05 -16.57 -13.94
C LEU A 365 -4.99 -16.99 -15.42
N THR A 366 -4.08 -17.89 -15.79
CA THR A 366 -3.91 -18.34 -17.18
C THR A 366 -5.09 -19.16 -17.72
N ARG A 367 -6.01 -19.63 -16.86
CA ARG A 367 -7.27 -20.24 -17.30
C ARG A 367 -8.21 -19.25 -17.96
N HIS A 368 -8.07 -17.95 -17.65
CA HIS A 368 -8.87 -16.92 -18.27
C HIS A 368 -8.29 -16.55 -19.65
N LYS A 369 -9.07 -16.75 -20.72
CA LYS A 369 -8.60 -16.64 -22.12
C LYS A 369 -7.95 -15.29 -22.50
N ALA A 370 -8.32 -14.21 -21.83
CA ALA A 370 -7.76 -12.88 -22.08
C ALA A 370 -6.38 -12.65 -21.42
N ILE A 371 -5.96 -13.53 -20.49
CA ILE A 371 -4.65 -13.46 -19.85
C ILE A 371 -3.64 -14.15 -20.76
N ASP A 372 -2.81 -13.37 -21.44
CA ASP A 372 -1.76 -13.89 -22.32
C ASP A 372 -0.54 -14.35 -21.52
N GLN A 373 -0.19 -13.59 -20.48
CA GLN A 373 0.98 -13.83 -19.63
C GLN A 373 0.70 -13.47 -18.18
N VAL A 374 1.39 -14.16 -17.27
CA VAL A 374 1.47 -13.79 -15.85
C VAL A 374 2.93 -13.49 -15.53
N GLN A 375 3.19 -12.39 -14.82
CA GLN A 375 4.53 -11.98 -14.43
C GLN A 375 4.53 -11.47 -12.97
N ILE A 376 5.66 -11.57 -12.28
CA ILE A 376 5.81 -10.90 -10.98
C ILE A 376 5.93 -9.40 -11.23
N TRP A 377 5.15 -8.58 -10.52
CA TRP A 377 5.29 -7.13 -10.58
C TRP A 377 6.60 -6.70 -9.88
N PRO A 378 7.55 -6.03 -10.56
CA PRO A 378 8.79 -5.57 -9.91
C PRO A 378 8.62 -4.49 -8.83
N ILE A 379 7.43 -3.91 -8.65
CA ILE A 379 7.18 -2.72 -7.82
C ILE A 379 7.78 -2.77 -6.40
N ALA A 380 7.70 -3.90 -5.72
CA ALA A 380 8.26 -4.08 -4.38
C ALA A 380 9.79 -4.08 -4.38
N TYR A 381 10.39 -4.68 -5.41
CA TYR A 381 11.85 -4.69 -5.59
C TYR A 381 12.36 -3.31 -5.96
N ASP A 382 11.64 -2.61 -6.82
CA ASP A 382 11.94 -1.23 -7.22
C ASP A 382 11.89 -0.31 -6.01
N THR A 383 10.91 -0.53 -5.12
CA THR A 383 10.79 0.22 -3.87
C THR A 383 12.00 0.01 -2.96
N ILE A 384 12.46 -1.23 -2.83
CA ILE A 384 13.68 -1.53 -2.06
C ILE A 384 14.90 -0.84 -2.68
N LEU A 385 15.06 -0.92 -4.00
CA LEU A 385 16.17 -0.28 -4.71
C LEU A 385 16.13 1.24 -4.55
N TYR A 386 14.95 1.85 -4.75
CA TYR A 386 14.71 3.28 -4.57
C TYR A 386 15.14 3.75 -3.19
N ARG A 387 14.69 3.06 -2.13
CA ARG A 387 15.02 3.44 -0.75
C ARG A 387 16.51 3.33 -0.45
N LEU A 388 17.16 2.25 -0.91
CA LEU A 388 18.60 2.08 -0.75
C LEU A 388 19.39 3.13 -1.54
N GLY A 389 18.98 3.39 -2.78
CA GLY A 389 19.58 4.41 -3.63
C GLY A 389 19.44 5.81 -3.01
N ARG A 390 18.23 6.16 -2.55
CA ARG A 390 17.95 7.44 -1.88
C ARG A 390 18.80 7.61 -0.62
N ALA A 391 18.83 6.59 0.25
CA ALA A 391 19.64 6.63 1.47
C ALA A 391 21.13 6.83 1.17
N LYS A 392 21.65 6.17 0.13
CA LYS A 392 23.04 6.35 -0.33
C LYS A 392 23.28 7.75 -0.92
N THR A 393 22.32 8.30 -1.65
CA THR A 393 22.42 9.64 -2.23
C THR A 393 22.41 10.73 -1.15
N LEU A 394 21.60 10.54 -0.10
CA LEU A 394 21.47 11.47 1.03
C LEU A 394 22.51 11.24 2.14
N SER A 395 23.40 10.26 2.02
CA SER A 395 24.44 10.00 3.03
C SER A 395 25.49 11.12 3.05
N ARG A 396 26.20 11.26 4.18
CA ARG A 396 27.34 12.19 4.32
C ARG A 396 28.62 11.72 3.61
N ASP A 397 28.55 10.64 2.84
CA ASP A 397 29.69 10.13 2.07
C ASP A 397 30.06 11.12 0.97
N ASP A 398 31.18 10.89 0.28
CA ASP A 398 31.73 11.78 -0.74
C ASP A 398 30.73 12.12 -1.86
N ARG A 399 30.18 13.33 -1.79
CA ARG A 399 29.22 13.90 -2.74
C ARG A 399 29.81 14.00 -4.15
N ALA A 400 31.11 14.26 -4.28
CA ALA A 400 31.76 14.38 -5.58
C ALA A 400 31.78 13.04 -6.30
N LEU A 401 32.08 11.94 -5.60
CA LEU A 401 32.00 10.59 -6.17
C LEU A 401 30.60 10.25 -6.66
N ARG A 402 29.54 10.62 -5.91
CA ARG A 402 28.15 10.38 -6.33
C ARG A 402 27.77 11.20 -7.55
N LYS A 403 28.14 12.49 -7.57
CA LYS A 403 27.92 13.37 -8.72
C LYS A 403 28.61 12.83 -9.97
N ASN A 404 29.87 12.42 -9.86
CA ASN A 404 30.64 11.81 -10.95
C ASN A 404 30.00 10.51 -11.44
N ALA A 405 29.59 9.63 -10.52
CA ALA A 405 28.90 8.39 -10.88
C ALA A 405 27.55 8.68 -11.57
N TYR A 406 26.78 9.65 -11.10
CA TYR A 406 25.53 10.07 -11.73
C TYR A 406 25.74 10.57 -13.17
N GLN A 407 26.71 11.45 -13.35
CA GLN A 407 27.06 12.04 -14.64
C GLN A 407 27.59 10.99 -15.64
N ALA A 408 28.43 10.06 -15.19
CA ALA A 408 28.98 8.99 -16.03
C ALA A 408 27.90 8.06 -16.62
N MET A 409 26.71 8.01 -16.03
CA MET A 409 25.61 7.17 -16.48
C MET A 409 24.71 7.81 -17.54
N GLY A 410 24.94 9.08 -17.89
CA GLY A 410 24.21 9.78 -18.94
C GLY A 410 22.74 10.08 -18.61
N TRP A 411 22.39 10.24 -17.32
CA TRP A 411 21.04 10.65 -16.95
C TRP A 411 20.75 12.10 -17.36
N PRO A 412 19.56 12.39 -17.90
CA PRO A 412 19.14 13.77 -18.15
C PRO A 412 18.94 14.52 -16.82
N GLY A 413 19.35 15.79 -16.80
CA GLY A 413 19.27 16.66 -15.62
C GLY A 413 20.55 16.68 -14.79
N ASP A 414 20.78 17.80 -14.08
CA ASP A 414 21.93 17.94 -13.21
C ASP A 414 21.71 17.25 -11.85
N TYR A 415 22.80 16.74 -11.27
CA TYR A 415 22.77 16.06 -9.98
C TYR A 415 22.22 16.93 -8.84
N ASP A 416 22.42 18.24 -8.90
CA ASP A 416 22.02 19.15 -7.83
C ASP A 416 20.47 19.28 -7.79
N THR A 417 19.82 19.22 -8.95
CA THR A 417 18.35 19.13 -9.07
C THR A 417 17.81 17.81 -8.49
N LEU A 418 18.42 16.67 -8.83
CA LEU A 418 18.03 15.37 -8.26
C LEU A 418 18.18 15.36 -6.73
N GLU A 419 19.32 15.83 -6.22
CA GLU A 419 19.61 15.89 -4.79
C GLU A 419 18.59 16.77 -4.05
N LYS A 420 18.23 17.94 -4.62
CA LYS A 420 17.16 18.80 -4.08
C LYS A 420 15.80 18.11 -4.06
N LEU A 421 15.45 17.36 -5.10
CA LEU A 421 14.20 16.59 -5.14
C LEU A 421 14.17 15.50 -4.07
N LEU A 422 15.28 14.80 -3.86
CA LEU A 422 15.39 13.77 -2.83
C LEU A 422 15.36 14.33 -1.42
N LEU A 423 16.04 15.46 -1.19
CA LEU A 423 15.95 16.19 0.07
C LEU A 423 14.53 16.64 0.32
N ARG A 424 13.87 17.21 -0.68
CA ARG A 424 12.47 17.61 -0.61
C ARG A 424 11.56 16.42 -0.25
N ASP A 425 11.69 15.29 -0.94
CA ASP A 425 10.91 14.08 -0.64
C ASP A 425 11.21 13.53 0.76
N TYR A 426 12.47 13.55 1.21
CA TYR A 426 12.84 13.19 2.58
C TYR A 426 12.23 14.14 3.63
N GLU A 427 12.30 15.45 3.40
CA GLU A 427 11.73 16.49 4.25
C GLU A 427 10.19 16.39 4.35
N PHE A 428 9.53 16.03 3.25
CA PHE A 428 8.06 15.93 3.22
C PHE A 428 7.50 14.75 4.00
N HIS A 429 8.28 13.67 4.14
CA HIS A 429 7.78 12.44 4.74
C HIS A 429 8.55 12.09 6.01
N ASP A 430 9.79 11.63 5.87
CA ASP A 430 10.55 11.05 6.99
C ASP A 430 10.73 12.07 8.13
N VAL A 431 11.06 13.30 7.78
CA VAL A 431 11.26 14.43 8.72
C VAL A 431 9.99 14.78 9.52
N VAL A 432 8.82 14.80 8.87
CA VAL A 432 7.56 15.20 9.53
C VAL A 432 7.22 14.24 10.67
N PHE A 433 7.40 12.94 10.45
CA PHE A 433 7.15 11.91 11.46
C PHE A 433 8.25 11.85 12.53
N GLN A 434 9.48 12.26 12.20
CA GLN A 434 10.54 12.42 13.20
C GLN A 434 10.26 13.58 14.15
N PHE A 435 9.74 14.70 13.66
CA PHE A 435 9.47 15.89 14.49
C PHE A 435 8.13 15.88 15.21
N SER A 436 7.17 15.04 14.79
CA SER A 436 5.86 14.95 15.45
C SER A 436 5.52 13.51 15.86
N THR A 437 5.88 13.17 17.10
CA THR A 437 5.48 11.90 17.72
C THR A 437 3.96 11.77 17.85
N SER A 438 3.26 12.89 18.07
CA SER A 438 1.80 12.95 18.13
C SER A 438 1.19 12.62 16.77
N LEU A 439 1.70 13.17 15.67
CA LEU A 439 1.21 12.84 14.33
C LEU A 439 1.37 11.35 14.02
N ALA A 440 2.55 10.79 14.29
CA ALA A 440 2.84 9.37 14.09
C ALA A 440 1.91 8.48 14.93
N SER A 441 1.73 8.82 16.20
CA SER A 441 0.84 8.08 17.13
C SER A 441 -0.62 8.15 16.68
N GLY A 442 -1.08 9.33 16.27
CA GLY A 442 -2.42 9.52 15.72
C GLY A 442 -2.66 8.66 14.48
N ARG A 443 -1.70 8.62 13.54
CA ARG A 443 -1.83 7.77 12.34
C ARG A 443 -1.82 6.28 12.65
N LYS A 444 -1.02 5.83 13.62
CA LYS A 444 -1.05 4.44 14.09
C LYS A 444 -2.43 4.06 14.67
N GLN A 445 -3.02 4.91 15.51
CA GLN A 445 -4.34 4.64 16.08
C GLN A 445 -5.44 4.68 15.02
N HIS A 446 -5.35 5.61 14.06
CA HIS A 446 -6.26 5.71 12.93
C HIS A 446 -6.30 4.42 12.13
N LEU A 447 -5.12 3.91 11.75
CA LEU A 447 -4.98 2.67 10.98
C LEU A 447 -5.48 1.42 11.73
N ARG A 448 -5.62 1.50 13.06
CA ARG A 448 -6.19 0.45 13.91
C ARG A 448 -7.68 0.63 14.20
N GLY A 449 -8.34 1.61 13.57
CA GLY A 449 -9.75 1.92 13.81
C GLY A 449 -10.04 2.58 15.16
N LYS A 450 -9.00 3.04 15.89
CA LYS A 450 -9.11 3.70 17.20
C LYS A 450 -9.18 5.23 17.00
N PHE A 451 -10.32 5.75 16.59
CA PHE A 451 -10.47 7.15 16.17
C PHE A 451 -10.53 8.17 17.31
N PHE A 452 -11.24 7.83 18.38
CA PHE A 452 -11.51 8.74 19.50
C PHE A 452 -11.13 8.07 20.83
N LYS A 453 -10.98 8.90 21.87
CA LYS A 453 -10.68 8.44 23.23
C LYS A 453 -11.65 7.33 23.65
N HIS A 454 -11.08 6.23 24.14
CA HIS A 454 -11.81 5.12 24.76
C HIS A 454 -11.21 4.92 26.14
N GLU A 455 -12.05 5.01 27.19
CA GLU A 455 -11.59 5.05 28.59
C GLU A 455 -10.47 6.10 28.75
N ASP A 456 -9.27 5.72 29.18
CA ASP A 456 -8.13 6.63 29.35
C ASP A 456 -7.15 6.63 28.17
N GLU A 457 -7.36 5.78 27.16
CA GLU A 457 -6.50 5.73 25.97
C GLU A 457 -6.86 6.85 24.96
N PRO A 458 -5.93 7.74 24.59
CA PRO A 458 -6.18 8.73 23.54
C PRO A 458 -6.39 8.06 22.18
N GLY A 459 -7.43 8.47 21.45
CA GLY A 459 -7.65 8.05 20.07
C GLY A 459 -6.85 8.87 19.05
N ALA A 460 -6.95 8.49 17.78
CA ALA A 460 -6.29 9.16 16.66
C ALA A 460 -6.54 10.69 16.64
N ALA A 461 -7.79 11.11 16.78
CA ALA A 461 -8.18 12.52 16.74
C ALA A 461 -7.54 13.33 17.88
N ASN A 462 -7.39 12.74 19.07
CA ASN A 462 -6.73 13.40 20.20
C ASN A 462 -5.26 13.69 19.88
N TYR A 463 -4.53 12.69 19.36
CA TYR A 463 -3.15 12.86 18.94
C TYR A 463 -2.99 13.84 17.77
N TYR A 464 -3.90 13.84 16.80
CA TYR A 464 -3.88 14.81 15.73
C TYR A 464 -4.11 16.23 16.23
N LEU A 465 -5.02 16.44 17.17
CA LEU A 465 -5.20 17.76 17.79
C LEU A 465 -3.92 18.23 18.50
N GLN A 466 -3.20 17.34 19.18
CA GLN A 466 -1.89 17.64 19.78
C GLN A 466 -0.82 17.99 18.74
N ALA A 467 -0.84 17.34 17.57
CA ALA A 467 0.08 17.63 16.47
C ALA A 467 -0.19 18.98 15.77
N ARG A 468 -1.35 19.61 16.00
CA ARG A 468 -1.74 20.89 15.39
C ARG A 468 -1.23 22.08 16.21
N VAL A 469 0.04 22.41 16.05
CA VAL A 469 0.64 23.63 16.61
C VAL A 469 -0.13 24.87 16.12
N SER A 470 -0.40 25.83 17.02
CA SER A 470 -1.15 27.04 16.68
C SER A 470 -0.35 27.94 15.73
N ASP A 471 -1.03 28.76 14.90
CA ASP A 471 -0.32 29.71 14.02
C ASP A 471 0.48 30.74 14.80
N ARG A 472 0.01 31.11 15.99
CA ARG A 472 0.75 31.98 16.91
C ARG A 472 2.06 31.32 17.33
N ASP A 473 2.02 30.05 17.72
CA ASP A 473 3.22 29.35 18.21
C ASP A 473 4.19 29.03 17.07
N LEU A 474 3.70 28.73 15.85
CA LEU A 474 4.54 28.62 14.65
C LEU A 474 5.27 29.94 14.35
N ASN A 475 4.55 31.07 14.38
CA ASN A 475 5.13 32.38 14.18
C ASN A 475 6.17 32.73 15.27
N ASN A 476 5.86 32.44 16.53
CA ASN A 476 6.78 32.68 17.65
C ASN A 476 8.00 31.76 17.59
N PHE A 477 7.87 30.53 17.08
CA PHE A 477 8.98 29.59 16.92
C PHE A 477 10.10 30.17 16.04
N LEU A 478 9.75 30.88 14.97
CA LEU A 478 10.72 31.55 14.11
C LEU A 478 11.30 32.82 14.75
N LYS A 479 10.47 33.59 15.46
CA LYS A 479 10.80 34.95 15.93
C LYS A 479 11.50 35.01 17.28
N ASP A 480 11.22 34.07 18.18
CA ASP A 480 11.70 34.10 19.57
C ASP A 480 12.51 32.83 19.92
N PRO A 481 13.85 32.92 19.95
CA PRO A 481 14.72 31.81 20.35
C PRO A 481 14.47 31.30 21.78
N ARG A 482 14.06 32.16 22.72
CA ARG A 482 13.77 31.76 24.10
C ARG A 482 12.47 30.98 24.18
N PHE A 483 11.42 31.45 23.49
CA PHE A 483 10.17 30.71 23.34
C PHE A 483 10.42 29.34 22.71
N ARG A 484 11.15 29.31 21.59
CA ARG A 484 11.50 28.07 20.90
C ARG A 484 12.25 27.08 21.81
N ALA A 485 13.23 27.55 22.57
CA ALA A 485 13.98 26.73 23.51
C ALA A 485 13.08 26.16 24.63
N ARG A 486 12.23 27.01 25.22
CA ARG A 486 11.37 26.64 26.34
C ARG A 486 10.25 25.68 25.94
N GLN A 487 9.57 25.97 24.83
CA GLN A 487 8.35 25.28 24.42
C GLN A 487 8.63 23.99 23.65
N PHE A 488 9.71 23.96 22.85
CA PHE A 488 9.99 22.84 21.94
C PHE A 488 11.37 22.20 22.18
N GLY A 489 12.15 22.67 23.17
CA GLY A 489 13.49 22.14 23.43
C GLY A 489 14.53 22.50 22.37
N PHE A 490 14.23 23.42 21.44
CA PHE A 490 15.12 23.87 20.37
C PHE A 490 15.97 25.08 20.84
N GLY A 491 16.88 24.85 21.77
CA GLY A 491 17.81 25.87 22.27
C GLY A 491 19.05 26.04 21.38
N GLN A 492 19.55 27.28 21.27
CA GLN A 492 20.87 27.55 20.69
C GLN A 492 21.94 26.87 21.54
N ARG A 493 22.68 25.91 20.96
CA ARG A 493 23.85 25.33 21.61
C ARG A 493 25.05 26.27 21.42
N ALA A 494 25.69 26.68 22.52
CA ALA A 494 26.89 27.51 22.48
C ALA A 494 27.98 26.84 21.62
N GLY A 495 28.60 27.60 20.71
CA GLY A 495 29.72 27.15 19.87
C GLY A 495 29.37 26.55 18.50
N LYS A 496 28.09 26.53 18.07
CA LYS A 496 27.73 26.16 16.68
C LYS A 496 27.64 27.40 15.77
N ASP A 497 27.99 27.20 14.49
CA ASP A 497 27.80 28.17 13.40
C ASP A 497 26.33 28.63 13.32
N LYS A 498 26.11 29.96 13.40
CA LYS A 498 24.78 30.59 13.38
C LYS A 498 23.96 30.20 12.15
N ASN A 499 24.61 30.03 10.99
CA ASN A 499 23.92 29.66 9.75
C ASN A 499 23.41 28.22 9.78
N ARG A 500 24.14 27.30 10.44
CA ARG A 500 23.71 25.90 10.61
C ARG A 500 22.57 25.75 11.61
N ASP A 501 22.48 26.62 12.59
CA ASP A 501 21.38 26.64 13.56
C ASP A 501 20.07 27.10 12.91
N GLN A 502 20.14 28.14 12.07
CA GLN A 502 18.98 28.68 11.36
C GLN A 502 18.33 27.67 10.39
N ALA A 503 19.12 26.94 9.60
CA ALA A 503 18.60 25.92 8.69
C ALA A 503 17.86 24.79 9.44
N GLY A 504 18.33 24.40 10.62
CA GLY A 504 17.67 23.42 11.47
C GLY A 504 16.34 23.92 12.05
N VAL A 505 16.29 25.21 12.43
CA VAL A 505 15.05 25.86 12.88
C VAL A 505 14.03 25.92 11.75
N GLU A 506 14.42 26.33 10.54
CA GLU A 506 13.51 26.38 9.39
C GLU A 506 12.98 24.99 9.01
N LEU A 507 13.83 23.97 9.04
CA LEU A 507 13.44 22.59 8.80
C LEU A 507 12.40 22.11 9.84
N ALA A 508 12.64 22.37 11.12
CA ALA A 508 11.70 22.02 12.18
C ALA A 508 10.37 22.78 12.05
N HIS A 509 10.42 24.06 11.71
CA HIS A 509 9.22 24.87 11.43
C HIS A 509 8.39 24.28 10.29
N ARG A 510 9.01 23.99 9.14
CA ARG A 510 8.34 23.33 8.01
C ARG A 510 7.75 21.98 8.42
N GLY A 511 8.48 21.20 9.21
CA GLY A 511 8.00 19.92 9.77
C GLY A 511 6.73 20.07 10.62
N MET A 512 6.70 21.05 11.52
CA MET A 512 5.51 21.32 12.37
C MET A 512 4.32 21.83 11.57
N GLN A 513 4.55 22.74 10.62
CA GLN A 513 3.52 23.23 9.70
C GLN A 513 2.91 22.07 8.89
N ARG A 514 3.76 21.17 8.39
CA ARG A 514 3.30 19.98 7.67
C ARG A 514 2.57 19.00 8.57
N ALA A 515 3.03 18.80 9.80
CA ALA A 515 2.34 17.97 10.78
C ALA A 515 0.94 18.51 11.10
N LYS A 516 0.80 19.84 11.25
CA LYS A 516 -0.50 20.51 11.41
C LYS A 516 -1.41 20.27 10.21
N GLN A 517 -0.92 20.41 8.99
CA GLN A 517 -1.69 20.18 7.76
C GLN A 517 -2.15 18.72 7.66
N ASN A 518 -1.26 17.75 7.87
CA ASN A 518 -1.57 16.32 7.88
C ASN A 518 -2.61 15.97 8.93
N ALA A 519 -2.41 16.43 10.17
CA ALA A 519 -3.33 16.20 11.26
C ALA A 519 -4.72 16.80 10.98
N THR A 520 -4.79 17.99 10.38
CA THR A 520 -6.07 18.64 10.05
C THR A 520 -6.87 17.81 9.05
N TYR A 521 -6.25 17.35 7.98
CA TYR A 521 -6.90 16.46 7.00
C TYR A 521 -7.31 15.12 7.61
N TRP A 522 -6.42 14.48 8.37
CA TRP A 522 -6.69 13.16 8.93
C TRP A 522 -7.70 13.16 10.08
N ILE A 523 -7.95 14.29 10.75
CA ILE A 523 -9.13 14.43 11.63
C ILE A 523 -10.42 14.32 10.81
N GLY A 524 -10.47 14.93 9.62
CA GLY A 524 -11.62 14.79 8.71
C GLY A 524 -11.86 13.33 8.33
N LEU A 525 -10.81 12.61 7.93
CA LEU A 525 -10.90 11.18 7.62
C LEU A 525 -11.31 10.33 8.84
N ALA A 526 -10.76 10.60 10.03
CA ALA A 526 -11.11 9.86 11.24
C ALA A 526 -12.57 10.06 11.64
N ASN A 527 -13.13 11.26 11.41
CA ASN A 527 -14.56 11.49 11.60
C ASN A 527 -15.40 10.76 10.55
N TYR A 528 -14.97 10.74 9.29
CA TYR A 528 -15.64 9.99 8.22
C TYR A 528 -15.69 8.50 8.55
N ASP A 529 -14.53 7.90 8.86
CA ASP A 529 -14.41 6.47 9.15
C ASP A 529 -15.12 6.05 10.44
N ALA A 530 -15.46 7.02 11.30
CA ALA A 530 -16.29 6.81 12.49
C ALA A 530 -17.77 7.15 12.30
N GLY A 531 -18.21 7.43 11.07
CA GLY A 531 -19.60 7.77 10.76
C GLY A 531 -20.07 9.16 11.17
N ARG A 532 -19.15 10.05 11.59
CA ARG A 532 -19.45 11.44 12.01
C ARG A 532 -19.38 12.39 10.82
N PHE A 533 -20.25 12.17 9.83
CA PHE A 533 -20.15 12.80 8.51
C PHE A 533 -20.26 14.34 8.54
N GLU A 534 -21.13 14.92 9.35
CA GLU A 534 -21.22 16.40 9.47
C GLU A 534 -19.94 17.02 10.03
N VAL A 535 -19.28 16.33 10.98
CA VAL A 535 -17.99 16.78 11.52
C VAL A 535 -16.91 16.61 10.46
N ALA A 536 -16.88 15.47 9.76
CA ALA A 536 -15.95 15.24 8.66
C ALA A 536 -16.04 16.34 7.59
N LEU A 537 -17.26 16.76 7.25
CA LEU A 537 -17.54 17.85 6.31
C LEU A 537 -16.85 19.15 6.75
N ASP A 538 -17.05 19.62 7.99
CA ASP A 538 -16.39 20.84 8.49
C ASP A 538 -14.86 20.76 8.41
N TRP A 539 -14.27 19.62 8.78
CA TRP A 539 -12.82 19.44 8.75
C TRP A 539 -12.23 19.42 7.34
N LEU A 540 -12.94 18.79 6.40
CA LEU A 540 -12.50 18.69 5.01
C LEU A 540 -12.71 20.04 4.28
N GLU A 541 -13.88 20.64 4.42
CA GLU A 541 -14.24 21.89 3.74
C GLU A 541 -13.56 23.10 4.38
N ASN A 542 -13.90 23.42 5.64
CA ASN A 542 -13.50 24.68 6.25
C ASN A 542 -12.05 24.66 6.76
N ARG A 543 -11.59 23.53 7.29
CA ARG A 543 -10.29 23.46 7.98
C ARG A 543 -9.15 22.98 7.08
N THR A 544 -9.44 22.16 6.07
CA THR A 544 -8.44 21.64 5.14
C THR A 544 -8.44 22.40 3.82
N LEU A 545 -9.58 22.56 3.15
CA LEU A 545 -9.68 23.30 1.88
C LEU A 545 -9.78 24.81 2.08
N GLY A 546 -10.47 25.26 3.12
CA GLY A 546 -10.62 26.68 3.50
C GLY A 546 -9.42 27.25 4.28
N ALA A 547 -8.35 26.47 4.45
CA ALA A 547 -7.13 26.96 5.09
C ALA A 547 -6.47 28.07 4.25
N ARG A 548 -5.84 29.05 4.91
CA ARG A 548 -5.17 30.18 4.25
C ARG A 548 -3.99 29.77 3.37
N GLU A 549 -3.32 28.68 3.72
CA GLU A 549 -2.22 28.11 2.96
C GLU A 549 -2.72 26.98 2.08
N GLU A 550 -2.14 26.81 0.89
CA GLU A 550 -2.49 25.69 0.02
C GLU A 550 -2.15 24.37 0.71
N SER A 551 -3.20 23.62 1.05
CA SER A 551 -3.07 22.32 1.70
C SER A 551 -2.51 21.29 0.73
N PRO A 552 -1.50 20.49 1.12
CA PRO A 552 -1.04 19.35 0.30
C PRO A 552 -2.12 18.29 0.12
N TRP A 553 -3.17 18.35 0.94
CA TRP A 553 -4.29 17.42 0.95
C TRP A 553 -5.47 17.88 0.11
N LYS A 554 -5.30 18.92 -0.73
CA LYS A 554 -6.38 19.48 -1.56
C LYS A 554 -7.12 18.42 -2.39
N VAL A 555 -6.39 17.50 -3.01
CA VAL A 555 -6.96 16.44 -3.86
C VAL A 555 -7.76 15.43 -3.02
N GLY A 556 -7.16 14.92 -1.95
CA GLY A 556 -7.79 13.95 -1.05
C GLY A 556 -8.98 14.55 -0.28
N ALA A 557 -8.86 15.81 0.14
CA ALA A 557 -9.93 16.53 0.83
C ALA A 557 -11.12 16.80 -0.08
N ARG A 558 -10.91 17.19 -1.35
CA ARG A 558 -12.01 17.32 -2.33
C ARG A 558 -12.72 15.99 -2.56
N TYR A 559 -11.97 14.91 -2.79
CA TYR A 559 -12.56 13.58 -2.99
C TYR A 559 -13.42 13.15 -1.79
N ASN A 560 -12.86 13.25 -0.58
CA ASN A 560 -13.55 12.83 0.64
C ASN A 560 -14.69 13.78 1.03
N LEU A 561 -14.60 15.08 0.73
CA LEU A 561 -15.71 16.01 0.90
C LEU A 561 -16.89 15.61 0.01
N GLY A 562 -16.62 15.31 -1.27
CA GLY A 562 -17.64 14.76 -2.16
C GLY A 562 -18.28 13.48 -1.62
N ARG A 563 -17.47 12.53 -1.11
CA ARG A 563 -17.98 11.27 -0.53
C ARG A 563 -18.82 11.51 0.72
N THR A 564 -18.42 12.47 1.55
CA THR A 564 -19.17 12.86 2.75
C THR A 564 -20.53 13.44 2.36
N LEU A 565 -20.56 14.33 1.37
CA LEU A 565 -21.78 14.92 0.84
C LEU A 565 -22.72 13.88 0.20
N GLU A 566 -22.16 12.88 -0.50
CA GLU A 566 -22.94 11.75 -1.02
C GLU A 566 -23.69 11.00 0.09
N ILE A 567 -22.99 10.68 1.19
CA ILE A 567 -23.58 9.95 2.32
C ILE A 567 -24.63 10.80 3.05
N LEU A 568 -24.39 12.11 3.18
CA LEU A 568 -25.35 13.06 3.75
C LEU A 568 -26.57 13.33 2.83
N GLY A 569 -26.64 12.71 1.65
CA GLY A 569 -27.71 12.92 0.68
C GLY A 569 -27.65 14.27 -0.05
N ARG A 570 -26.57 15.06 0.14
CA ARG A 570 -26.36 16.38 -0.48
C ARG A 570 -25.77 16.23 -1.89
N VAL A 571 -26.51 15.55 -2.76
CA VAL A 571 -26.04 15.12 -4.09
C VAL A 571 -25.62 16.29 -4.99
N ALA A 572 -26.36 17.41 -4.96
CA ALA A 572 -26.01 18.59 -5.76
C ALA A 572 -24.66 19.18 -5.37
N ASP A 573 -24.38 19.26 -4.06
CA ASP A 573 -23.12 19.77 -3.54
C ASP A 573 -21.97 18.81 -3.85
N ALA A 574 -22.18 17.49 -3.67
CA ALA A 574 -21.19 16.48 -4.03
C ALA A 574 -20.75 16.64 -5.50
N ARG A 575 -21.72 16.79 -6.41
CA ARG A 575 -21.44 16.99 -7.84
C ARG A 575 -20.64 18.25 -8.11
N ARG A 576 -20.99 19.36 -7.47
CA ARG A 576 -20.26 20.62 -7.60
C ARG A 576 -18.80 20.47 -7.17
N VAL A 577 -18.55 19.80 -6.05
CA VAL A 577 -17.18 19.51 -5.57
C VAL A 577 -16.41 18.66 -6.58
N TYR A 578 -17.03 17.61 -7.13
CA TYR A 578 -16.37 16.72 -8.09
C TYR A 578 -16.08 17.35 -9.45
N PHE A 579 -17.02 18.13 -10.01
CA PHE A 579 -16.80 18.81 -11.28
C PHE A 579 -15.77 19.95 -11.16
N GLY A 580 -15.59 20.51 -9.97
CA GLY A 580 -14.56 21.52 -9.69
C GLY A 580 -13.15 20.95 -9.48
N ASP A 581 -12.95 19.64 -9.62
CA ASP A 581 -11.63 19.02 -9.48
C ASP A 581 -10.85 19.03 -10.80
N ASP A 582 -9.64 19.58 -10.74
CA ASP A 582 -8.66 19.73 -11.81
C ASP A 582 -7.43 18.83 -11.62
N SER A 583 -7.42 18.00 -10.58
CA SER A 583 -6.30 17.15 -10.22
C SER A 583 -6.20 15.87 -11.04
N ALA A 584 -5.23 15.01 -10.71
CA ALA A 584 -5.13 13.65 -11.25
C ALA A 584 -6.38 12.79 -10.98
N GLN A 585 -7.20 13.14 -9.97
CA GLN A 585 -8.43 12.44 -9.61
C GLN A 585 -9.66 12.93 -10.41
N SER A 586 -9.52 14.03 -11.16
CA SER A 586 -10.61 14.72 -11.87
C SER A 586 -11.42 13.82 -12.79
N HIS A 587 -10.77 12.87 -13.49
CA HIS A 587 -11.45 11.96 -14.41
C HIS A 587 -12.46 11.07 -13.67
N GLY A 588 -12.00 10.41 -12.60
CA GLY A 588 -12.85 9.59 -11.76
C GLY A 588 -13.95 10.39 -11.06
N ASN A 589 -13.62 11.58 -10.56
CA ASN A 589 -14.58 12.48 -9.93
C ASN A 589 -15.67 12.92 -10.89
N THR A 590 -15.32 13.26 -12.13
CA THR A 590 -16.29 13.64 -13.16
C THR A 590 -17.23 12.48 -13.51
N LEU A 591 -16.70 11.25 -13.63
CA LEU A 591 -17.53 10.06 -13.85
C LEU A 591 -18.50 9.84 -12.68
N ARG A 592 -17.97 9.86 -11.45
CA ARG A 592 -18.75 9.71 -10.23
C ARG A 592 -19.89 10.74 -10.15
N ALA A 593 -19.59 12.01 -10.38
CA ALA A 593 -20.57 13.09 -10.41
C ALA A 593 -21.70 12.84 -11.42
N ARG A 594 -21.37 12.40 -12.64
CA ARG A 594 -22.36 12.05 -13.68
C ARG A 594 -23.25 10.90 -13.24
N TRP A 595 -22.69 9.90 -12.56
CA TRP A 595 -23.41 8.69 -12.16
C TRP A 595 -24.25 8.85 -10.90
N LEU A 596 -24.03 9.91 -10.11
CA LEU A 596 -24.82 10.17 -8.91
C LEU A 596 -26.32 10.41 -9.17
N THR A 597 -26.66 11.07 -10.28
CA THR A 597 -28.05 11.43 -10.62
C THR A 597 -28.71 10.45 -11.57
N MET A 598 -28.02 9.39 -11.99
CA MET A 598 -28.67 8.42 -12.83
C MET A 598 -29.71 7.67 -12.01
N PRO A 599 -30.97 7.62 -12.46
CA PRO A 599 -31.96 6.78 -11.83
C PRO A 599 -31.39 5.37 -11.80
N SER A 600 -31.51 4.68 -10.68
CA SER A 600 -31.37 3.22 -10.65
C SER A 600 -32.39 2.71 -11.66
N THR A 601 -31.94 2.32 -12.85
CA THR A 601 -32.80 1.78 -13.89
C THR A 601 -33.35 0.45 -13.38
N GLU A 602 -34.52 0.53 -12.76
CA GLU A 602 -35.73 -0.29 -12.93
C GLU A 602 -36.57 -0.28 -11.63
N ASN A 603 -37.76 0.30 -11.72
CA ASN A 603 -38.99 -0.40 -11.30
C ASN A 603 -39.78 -0.62 -12.60
N PRO A 604 -40.16 -1.84 -12.96
CA PRO A 604 -41.55 -2.14 -13.29
C PRO A 604 -42.41 -2.09 -12.03
#